data_AF-A0A2E8CA41-F1
#
_entry.id   AF-A0A2E8CA41-F1
#
_cell.length_a   1.000
_cell.length_b   1.000
_cell.length_c   1.000
_cell.angle_alpha   90.00
_cell.angle_beta   90.00
_cell.angle_gamma   90.00
#
_symmetry.space_group_name_H-M   'P 1'
#
loop_
_entity.id
_entity.type
_entity.pdbx_description
1 polymer ?
#
loop_
_entity_poly.entity_id
_entity_poly.type
_entity_poly.pdbx_seq_one_letter_code
_entity_poly.pdbx_strand_id
1 'polypeptide(L)'
;MQNKINRLKNFFSRVEQGLYEFYVVPYRRSFARAKRDEEDLFMLLVFAETMGVPNPAAYYTMELLPVVYDRFHDWHKRMGMEKSPLDHVHCC
;
A
#
# COMPACT_ATOMS: atom_id res chain seq x y z
N MET A 1 -10.02 -12.65 44.30
CA MET A 1 -8.93 -11.74 43.88
C MET A 1 -8.85 -11.58 42.35
N GLN A 2 -8.98 -12.65 41.56
CA GLN A 2 -8.93 -12.64 40.08
C GLN A 2 -9.82 -11.60 39.36
N ASN A 3 -11.04 -11.35 39.85
CA ASN A 3 -11.97 -10.42 39.19
C ASN A 3 -11.54 -8.94 39.24
N LYS A 4 -10.81 -8.50 40.28
CA LYS A 4 -10.28 -7.13 40.32
C LYS A 4 -9.15 -6.94 39.30
N ILE A 5 -8.29 -7.95 39.14
CA ILE A 5 -7.15 -7.93 38.21
C ILE A 5 -7.65 -7.85 36.77
N ASN A 6 -8.66 -8.64 36.39
CA ASN A 6 -9.25 -8.57 35.06
C ASN A 6 -9.93 -7.21 34.79
N ARG A 7 -10.58 -6.61 35.79
CA ARG A 7 -11.21 -5.30 35.64
C ARG A 7 -10.18 -4.18 35.42
N LEU A 8 -9.05 -4.23 36.12
CA LEU A 8 -7.92 -3.31 35.91
C LEU A 8 -7.29 -3.49 34.52
N LYS A 9 -7.04 -4.72 34.09
CA LYS A 9 -6.50 -4.99 32.75
C LYS A 9 -7.41 -4.44 31.64
N ASN A 10 -8.72 -4.66 31.75
CA ASN A 10 -9.67 -4.14 30.78
C ASN A 10 -9.72 -2.61 30.77
N PHE A 11 -9.57 -1.97 31.93
CA PHE A 11 -9.52 -0.51 32.01
C PHE A 11 -8.24 0.03 31.36
N PHE A 12 -7.08 -0.54 31.66
CA PHE A 12 -5.81 -0.15 31.04
C PHE A 12 -5.82 -0.33 29.53
N SER A 13 -6.34 -1.45 29.02
CA SER A 13 -6.48 -1.69 27.58
C SER A 13 -7.38 -0.65 26.89
N ARG A 14 -8.48 -0.22 27.55
CA ARG A 14 -9.36 0.85 27.01
C ARG A 14 -8.67 2.22 26.99
N VAL A 15 -7.88 2.53 28.01
CA VAL A 15 -7.11 3.78 28.07
C VAL A 15 -6.00 3.78 27.01
N GLU A 16 -5.27 2.68 26.87
CA GLU A 16 -4.26 2.48 25.82
C GLU A 16 -4.87 2.69 24.42
N GLN A 17 -6.02 2.07 24.16
CA GLN A 17 -6.70 2.19 22.87
C GLN A 17 -7.17 3.62 22.59
N GLY A 18 -7.68 4.33 23.61
CA GLY A 18 -8.04 5.74 23.49
C GLY A 18 -6.85 6.66 23.21
N LEU A 19 -5.70 6.40 23.85
CA LEU A 19 -4.45 7.14 23.58
C LEU A 19 -3.91 6.86 22.18
N TYR A 20 -3.96 5.59 21.75
CA TYR A 20 -3.59 5.21 20.39
C TYR A 20 -4.46 5.92 19.35
N GLU A 21 -5.79 5.92 19.54
CA GLU A 21 -6.71 6.63 18.64
C GLU A 21 -6.44 8.14 18.61
N PHE A 22 -6.24 8.76 19.77
CA PHE A 22 -5.90 10.19 19.86
C PHE A 22 -4.63 10.54 19.08
N TYR A 23 -3.60 9.68 19.15
CA TYR A 23 -2.34 9.90 18.45
C TYR A 23 -2.46 9.65 16.94
N VAL A 24 -3.17 8.60 16.51
CA VAL A 24 -3.21 8.17 15.10
C VAL A 24 -4.16 9.00 14.26
N VAL A 25 -5.29 9.43 14.82
CA VAL A 25 -6.35 10.19 14.10
C VAL A 25 -5.84 11.39 13.29
N PRO A 26 -5.01 12.32 13.84
CA PRO A 26 -4.55 13.48 13.08
C PRO A 26 -3.69 13.13 11.87
N TYR A 27 -2.97 12.01 11.92
CA TYR A 27 -2.03 11.61 10.87
C TYR A 27 -2.62 10.66 9.83
N ARG A 28 -3.91 10.30 9.92
CA ARG A 28 -4.54 9.34 8.98
C ARG A 28 -4.34 9.71 7.52
N ARG A 29 -4.42 11.00 7.18
CA ARG A 29 -4.18 11.49 5.81
C ARG A 29 -2.73 11.30 5.37
N SER A 30 -1.79 11.65 6.24
CA SER A 30 -0.35 11.50 5.97
C SER A 30 0.02 10.03 5.82
N PHE A 31 -0.49 9.15 6.67
CA PHE A 31 -0.30 7.71 6.56
C PHE A 31 -0.93 7.14 5.29
N ALA A 32 -2.14 7.56 4.92
CA ALA A 32 -2.78 7.12 3.70
C ALA A 32 -1.99 7.56 2.45
N ARG A 33 -1.40 8.75 2.48
CA ARG A 33 -0.51 9.23 1.43
C ARG A 33 0.77 8.40 1.36
N ALA A 34 1.45 8.21 2.49
CA ALA A 34 2.68 7.42 2.54
C ALA A 34 2.47 5.99 2.05
N LYS A 35 1.36 5.35 2.46
CA LYS A 35 0.98 4.02 1.96
C LYS A 35 0.77 4.02 0.44
N ARG A 36 0.10 5.04 -0.10
CA ARG A 36 -0.11 5.16 -1.55
C ARG A 36 1.21 5.36 -2.28
N ASP A 37 2.10 6.21 -1.77
CA ASP A 37 3.42 6.46 -2.36
C ASP A 37 4.26 5.16 -2.39
N GLU A 38 4.17 4.33 -1.34
CA GLU A 38 4.80 3.00 -1.27
C GLU A 38 4.20 2.02 -2.30
N GLU A 39 2.87 1.96 -2.40
CA GLU A 39 2.18 1.14 -3.41
C GLU A 39 2.56 1.58 -4.84
N ASP A 40 2.62 2.87 -5.08
CA ASP A 40 2.97 3.46 -6.37
C ASP A 40 4.44 3.18 -6.75
N LEU A 41 5.36 3.21 -5.78
CA LEU A 41 6.77 2.81 -5.96
C LEU A 41 6.90 1.31 -6.27
N PHE A 42 6.14 0.48 -5.57
CA PHE A 42 6.13 -0.96 -5.82
C PHE A 42 5.63 -1.28 -7.23
N MET A 43 4.54 -0.66 -7.66
CA MET A 43 4.02 -0.79 -9.03
C MET A 43 5.06 -0.34 -10.07
N LEU A 44 5.73 0.79 -9.83
CA LEU A 44 6.81 1.26 -10.69
C LEU A 44 7.92 0.22 -10.82
N LEU A 45 8.36 -0.40 -9.71
CA LEU A 45 9.39 -1.44 -9.75
C LEU A 45 8.93 -2.64 -10.60
N VAL A 46 7.70 -3.10 -10.41
CA VAL A 46 7.15 -4.25 -11.15
C VAL A 46 7.08 -3.96 -12.66
N PHE A 47 6.70 -2.74 -13.06
CA PHE A 47 6.56 -2.34 -14.46
C PHE A 47 7.78 -1.61 -15.04
N ALA A 48 8.87 -1.47 -14.30
CA ALA A 48 10.07 -0.74 -14.71
C ALA A 48 10.61 -1.21 -16.07
N GLU A 49 10.69 -2.54 -16.27
CA GLU A 49 11.18 -3.15 -17.50
C GLU A 49 10.32 -2.77 -18.72
N THR A 50 8.99 -2.74 -18.54
CA THR A 50 8.06 -2.35 -19.62
C THR A 50 8.17 -0.87 -20.02
N MET A 51 8.70 -0.04 -19.12
CA MET A 51 8.99 1.37 -19.38
C MET A 51 10.42 1.60 -19.88
N GLY A 52 11.19 0.53 -20.12
CA GLY A 52 12.59 0.59 -20.55
C GLY A 52 13.58 0.97 -19.44
N VAL A 53 13.15 0.91 -18.17
CA VAL A 53 14.02 1.12 -17.00
C VAL A 53 14.55 -0.24 -16.55
N PRO A 54 15.87 -0.48 -16.62
CA PRO A 54 16.44 -1.79 -16.30
C PRO A 54 16.18 -2.13 -14.83
N ASN A 55 15.54 -3.27 -14.58
CA ASN A 55 15.23 -3.71 -13.22
C ASN A 55 16.00 -5.00 -12.85
N PRO A 56 16.95 -4.95 -11.88
CA PRO A 56 17.69 -6.14 -11.45
C PRO A 56 16.80 -7.21 -10.79
N ALA A 57 15.60 -6.83 -10.33
CA ALA A 57 14.61 -7.73 -9.77
C ALA A 57 13.53 -8.16 -10.76
N ALA A 58 13.63 -7.80 -12.05
CA ALA A 58 12.59 -8.06 -13.07
C ALA A 58 12.15 -9.53 -13.09
N TYR A 59 13.11 -10.45 -13.00
CA TYR A 59 12.84 -11.89 -12.98
C TYR A 59 11.94 -12.31 -11.80
N TYR A 60 12.19 -11.75 -10.61
CA TYR A 60 11.42 -12.05 -9.41
C TYR A 60 10.06 -11.34 -9.39
N THR A 61 9.96 -10.17 -9.99
CA THR A 61 8.70 -9.39 -10.02
C THR A 61 7.74 -9.86 -11.09
N MET A 62 8.18 -10.66 -12.07
CA MET A 62 7.32 -11.17 -13.15
C MET A 62 6.15 -12.00 -12.63
N GLU A 63 6.37 -12.80 -11.57
CA GLU A 63 5.32 -13.60 -10.93
C GLU A 63 4.25 -12.75 -10.21
N LEU A 64 4.59 -11.49 -9.90
CA LEU A 64 3.68 -10.57 -9.21
C LEU A 64 2.73 -9.87 -10.18
N LEU A 65 3.02 -9.87 -11.48
CA LEU A 65 2.21 -9.20 -12.51
C LEU A 65 0.71 -9.55 -12.42
N PRO A 66 0.29 -10.83 -12.32
CA PRO A 66 -1.12 -11.17 -12.19
C PRO A 66 -1.76 -10.63 -10.91
N VAL A 67 -1.00 -10.56 -9.81
CA VAL A 67 -1.49 -10.12 -8.49
C VAL A 67 -1.70 -8.60 -8.44
N VAL A 68 -0.92 -7.85 -9.22
CA VAL A 68 -1.02 -6.39 -9.29
C VAL A 68 -1.90 -5.90 -10.43
N TYR A 69 -2.27 -6.79 -11.35
CA TYR A 69 -2.98 -6.45 -12.58
C TYR A 69 -4.30 -5.70 -12.33
N ASP A 70 -5.09 -6.14 -11.35
CA ASP A 70 -6.38 -5.50 -11.01
C ASP A 70 -6.22 -4.03 -10.56
N ARG A 71 -5.03 -3.66 -10.06
CA ARG A 71 -4.71 -2.31 -9.57
C ARG A 71 -4.01 -1.45 -10.61
N PHE A 72 -3.65 -2.03 -11.76
CA PHE A 72 -2.85 -1.37 -12.78
C PHE A 72 -3.56 -0.16 -13.40
N HIS A 73 -4.85 -0.31 -13.74
CA HIS A 73 -5.63 0.75 -14.40
C HIS A 73 -5.64 2.05 -13.57
N ASP A 74 -5.86 1.93 -12.27
CA ASP A 74 -5.89 3.10 -11.39
C ASP A 74 -4.51 3.67 -11.13
N TRP A 75 -3.47 2.82 -11.11
CA TRP A 75 -2.09 3.27 -10.95
C TRP A 75 -1.58 4.06 -12.16
N HIS A 76 -1.71 3.55 -13.39
CA HIS A 76 -1.16 4.25 -14.56
C HIS A 76 -1.87 5.59 -14.83
N LYS A 77 -3.18 5.67 -14.54
CA LYS A 77 -3.93 6.93 -14.55
C LYS A 77 -3.42 7.91 -13.50
N ARG A 78 -3.11 7.45 -12.28
CA ARG A 78 -2.51 8.32 -11.23
C ARG A 78 -1.13 8.83 -11.62
N MET A 79 -0.36 8.01 -12.33
CA MET A 79 0.93 8.40 -12.89
C MET A 79 0.84 9.39 -14.06
N GLY A 80 -0.36 9.68 -14.55
CA GLY A 80 -0.58 10.62 -15.65
C GLY A 80 -0.09 10.09 -16.99
N MET A 81 -0.03 8.77 -17.16
CA MET A 81 0.40 8.14 -18.41
C MET A 81 -0.73 8.20 -19.44
N GLU A 82 -0.46 8.70 -20.64
CA GLU A 82 -1.47 8.75 -21.72
C GLU A 82 -1.80 7.35 -22.26
N LYS A 83 -0.82 6.44 -22.24
CA LYS A 83 -0.95 5.06 -22.71
C LYS A 83 -0.41 4.10 -21.66
N SER A 84 -1.00 2.90 -21.63
CA SER A 84 -0.48 1.80 -20.83
C SER A 84 0.95 1.46 -21.25
N PRO A 85 1.90 1.27 -20.30
CA PRO A 85 3.23 0.73 -20.60
C PRO A 85 3.24 -0.74 -21.05
N LEU A 86 2.09 -1.43 -21.06
CA LEU A 86 2.01 -2.81 -21.54
C LEU A 86 1.86 -2.84 -23.05
N ASP A 87 2.86 -3.36 -23.76
CA ASP A 87 2.89 -3.40 -25.23
C ASP A 87 1.75 -4.20 -25.86
N HIS A 88 1.32 -5.27 -25.21
CA HIS A 88 0.34 -6.23 -25.75
C HIS A 88 -1.04 -6.13 -25.10
N VAL A 89 -1.18 -5.28 -24.08
CA VAL A 89 -2.40 -5.18 -23.27
C VAL A 89 -2.80 -3.73 -23.15
N HIS A 90 -3.79 -3.34 -23.94
CA HIS A 90 -4.36 -2.00 -23.86
C HIS A 90 -5.26 -1.91 -22.64
N CYS A 91 -4.74 -1.27 -21.59
CA CYS A 91 -5.56 -0.78 -20.50
C CYS A 91 -6.07 0.60 -20.93
N CYS A 92 -7.29 0.61 -21.48
CA CYS A 92 -8.04 1.68 -22.18
C CYS A 92 -8.22 1.40 -23.68
#